data_AF-A0A9W8XL53-F1
#
_entry.id   AF-A0A9W8XL53-F1
#
_cell.length_a   1.000
_cell.length_b   1.000
_cell.length_c   1.000
_cell.angle_alpha   90.00
_cell.angle_beta   90.00
_cell.angle_gamma   90.00
#
_symmetry.space_group_name_H-M   'P 1'
#
loop_
_entity.id
_entity.type
_entity.pdbx_description
1 polymer ?
#
loop_
_entity_poly.entity_id
_entity_poly.type
_entity_poly.pdbx_seq_one_letter_code
_entity_poly.pdbx_strand_id
1 'polypeptide(L)'
;MNEFSLGESIAALQSIMLYGIMRVTISGRSYSEINSSIVRTMEKLSFRWSALTATPFSTRHTRDTRPTWEEWICEETRRRISVTCFLLALTIGNDPSNPIVNPNNHILPASKALWEARTRAAWERLYVQQQTSDSAPRLETVGDFIIAKLGGVGRSKSDMSADLVDDMIGKWYAEMDGLGMMLAAVVASL
;
A
#
# COMPACT_ATOMS: atom_id res chain seq x y z
N MET A 1 -30.22 -3.93 3.42
CA MET A 1 -29.01 -4.36 2.71
C MET A 1 -28.11 -4.96 3.79
N ASN A 2 -27.98 -6.29 3.82
CA ASN A 2 -27.31 -7.00 4.93
C ASN A 2 -25.94 -6.40 5.19
N GLU A 3 -25.64 -6.14 6.46
CA GLU A 3 -24.42 -5.48 6.86
C GLU A 3 -23.23 -6.45 6.74
N PHE A 4 -22.33 -6.22 5.76
CA PHE A 4 -21.08 -6.97 5.66
C PHE A 4 -20.29 -6.89 6.96
N SER A 5 -19.85 -8.05 7.44
CA SER A 5 -18.82 -8.22 8.47
C SER A 5 -17.45 -7.71 7.99
N LEU A 6 -16.47 -7.65 8.90
CA LEU A 6 -15.09 -7.27 8.57
C LEU A 6 -14.47 -8.21 7.54
N GLY A 7 -14.64 -9.52 7.72
CA GLY A 7 -14.12 -10.54 6.81
C GLY A 7 -14.76 -10.45 5.43
N GLU A 8 -16.09 -10.28 5.37
CA GLU A 8 -16.79 -10.12 4.10
C GLU A 8 -16.42 -8.81 3.39
N SER A 9 -16.14 -7.74 4.14
CA SER A 9 -15.67 -6.47 3.55
C SER A 9 -14.30 -6.64 2.87
N ILE A 10 -13.38 -7.39 3.50
CA ILE A 10 -12.07 -7.71 2.92
C ILE A 10 -12.23 -8.63 1.70
N ALA A 11 -13.04 -9.69 1.81
CA ALA A 11 -13.28 -10.62 0.71
C ALA A 11 -13.93 -9.93 -0.49
N ALA A 12 -14.90 -9.04 -0.25
CA ALA A 12 -15.50 -8.20 -1.29
C ALA A 12 -14.47 -7.26 -1.93
N LEU A 13 -13.58 -6.67 -1.13
CA LEU A 13 -12.53 -5.78 -1.63
C LEU A 13 -11.51 -6.53 -2.50
N GLN A 14 -11.11 -7.74 -2.10
CA GLN A 14 -10.26 -8.61 -2.90
C GLN A 14 -10.96 -9.04 -4.19
N SER A 15 -12.25 -9.35 -4.13
CA SER A 15 -13.05 -9.78 -5.29
C SER A 15 -13.19 -8.65 -6.33
N ILE A 16 -13.54 -7.44 -5.89
CA ILE A 16 -13.65 -6.29 -6.80
C ILE A 16 -12.29 -5.87 -7.38
N MET A 17 -11.21 -6.05 -6.61
CA MET A 17 -9.83 -5.86 -7.07
C MET A 17 -9.45 -6.85 -8.17
N LEU A 18 -9.68 -8.14 -7.96
CA LEU A 18 -9.44 -9.17 -8.98
C LEU A 18 -10.27 -8.91 -10.24
N TYR A 19 -11.55 -8.58 -10.07
CA TYR A 19 -12.42 -8.20 -11.17
C TYR A 19 -11.88 -7.01 -11.96
N GLY A 20 -11.44 -5.95 -11.27
CA GLY A 20 -10.87 -4.78 -11.92
C GLY A 20 -9.58 -5.09 -12.69
N ILE A 21 -8.69 -5.91 -12.12
CA ILE A 21 -7.47 -6.38 -12.82
C ILE A 21 -7.83 -7.17 -14.09
N MET A 22 -8.75 -8.15 -13.97
CA MET A 22 -9.23 -8.93 -15.12
C MET A 22 -9.85 -8.04 -16.19
N ARG A 23 -10.63 -7.04 -15.79
CA ARG A 23 -11.28 -6.11 -16.72
C ARG A 23 -10.29 -5.24 -17.46
N VAL A 24 -9.34 -4.62 -16.76
CA VAL A 24 -8.31 -3.78 -17.37
C VAL A 24 -7.46 -4.59 -18.36
N THR A 25 -7.11 -5.83 -18.00
CA THR A 25 -6.30 -6.71 -18.84
C THR A 25 -7.03 -7.19 -20.09
N ILE A 26 -8.34 -7.47 -20.01
CA ILE A 26 -9.13 -7.99 -21.15
C ILE A 26 -9.68 -6.87 -22.04
N SER A 27 -10.22 -5.80 -21.44
CA SER A 27 -11.05 -4.81 -22.15
C SER A 27 -10.35 -3.46 -22.36
N GLY A 28 -9.15 -3.27 -21.81
CA GLY A 28 -8.44 -1.99 -21.85
C GLY A 28 -9.18 -0.88 -21.09
N ARG A 29 -8.86 0.39 -21.41
CA ARG A 29 -9.39 1.58 -20.72
C ARG A 29 -10.76 2.06 -21.23
N SER A 30 -11.36 1.38 -22.21
CA SER A 30 -12.49 1.89 -23.00
C SER A 30 -13.85 1.97 -22.29
N TYR A 31 -13.92 1.73 -20.98
CA TYR A 31 -15.18 1.65 -20.21
C TYR A 31 -15.15 2.51 -18.94
N SER A 32 -15.12 3.83 -19.09
CA SER A 32 -14.96 4.81 -18.00
C SER A 32 -15.99 4.68 -16.87
N GLU A 33 -17.28 4.47 -17.18
CA GLU A 33 -18.33 4.39 -16.16
C GLU A 33 -18.18 3.18 -15.24
N ILE A 34 -17.92 2.01 -15.82
CA ILE A 34 -17.73 0.78 -15.05
C ILE A 34 -16.43 0.87 -14.23
N ASN A 35 -15.40 1.41 -14.85
CA ASN A 35 -14.12 1.73 -14.23
C ASN A 35 -14.26 2.62 -12.98
N SER A 36 -15.02 3.72 -13.08
CA SER A 36 -15.31 4.58 -11.92
C SER A 36 -16.14 3.85 -10.86
N SER A 37 -17.07 2.98 -11.26
CA SER A 37 -17.87 2.18 -10.31
C SER A 37 -17.03 1.19 -9.50
N ILE A 38 -15.98 0.60 -10.12
CA ILE A 38 -15.04 -0.31 -9.47
C ILE A 38 -14.29 0.42 -8.36
N VAL A 39 -13.69 1.57 -8.67
CA VAL A 39 -12.92 2.35 -7.68
C VAL A 39 -13.83 2.87 -6.57
N ARG A 40 -15.01 3.39 -6.90
CA ARG A 40 -16.00 3.81 -5.90
C ARG A 40 -16.43 2.66 -4.98
N THR A 41 -16.52 1.44 -5.50
CA THR A 41 -16.87 0.27 -4.70
C THR A 41 -15.74 -0.10 -3.73
N MET A 42 -14.49 -0.06 -4.19
CA MET A 42 -13.32 -0.23 -3.32
C MET A 42 -13.30 0.79 -2.19
N GLU A 43 -13.59 2.05 -2.50
CA GLU A 43 -13.60 3.15 -1.54
C GLU A 43 -14.64 2.90 -0.46
N LYS A 44 -15.88 2.60 -0.85
CA LYS A 44 -16.98 2.29 0.08
C LYS A 44 -16.65 1.11 0.99
N LEU A 45 -16.05 0.04 0.46
CA LEU A 45 -15.67 -1.14 1.24
C LEU A 45 -14.54 -0.82 2.24
N SER A 46 -13.52 -0.08 1.82
CA SER A 46 -12.43 0.36 2.71
C SER A 46 -12.90 1.32 3.81
N PHE A 47 -13.82 2.24 3.48
CA PHE A 47 -14.43 3.17 4.44
C PHE A 47 -15.30 2.42 5.45
N ARG A 48 -16.13 1.49 4.99
CA ARG A 48 -16.95 0.64 5.87
C ARG A 48 -16.09 -0.14 6.86
N TRP A 49 -15.02 -0.77 6.37
CA TRP A 49 -14.09 -1.49 7.24
C TRP A 49 -13.47 -0.57 8.29
N SER A 50 -13.08 0.65 7.89
CA SER A 50 -12.50 1.65 8.80
C SER A 50 -13.53 2.13 9.85
N ALA A 51 -14.79 2.32 9.45
CA ALA A 51 -15.87 2.69 10.34
C ALA A 51 -16.18 1.61 11.39
N LEU A 52 -16.12 0.34 11.02
CA LEU A 52 -16.36 -0.79 11.93
C LEU A 52 -15.23 -1.00 12.94
N THR A 53 -14.00 -0.60 12.62
CA THR A 53 -12.82 -0.79 13.47
C THR A 53 -12.35 0.48 14.18
N ALA A 54 -12.87 1.64 13.80
CA ALA A 54 -12.35 2.96 14.18
C ALA A 54 -10.85 3.14 13.87
N THR A 55 -10.32 2.41 12.87
CA THR A 55 -8.92 2.51 12.44
C THR A 55 -8.83 2.68 10.93
N PRO A 56 -7.79 3.36 10.40
CA PRO A 56 -7.57 3.43 8.96
C PRO A 56 -7.43 2.04 8.34
N PHE A 57 -7.96 1.86 7.12
CA PHE A 57 -7.84 0.58 6.41
C PHE A 57 -6.38 0.14 6.21
N SER A 58 -5.47 1.08 5.93
CA SER A 58 -4.03 0.82 5.82
C SER A 58 -3.33 1.42 7.04
N THR A 59 -2.93 0.58 7.99
CA THR A 59 -2.27 1.02 9.24
C THR A 59 -0.75 1.03 9.11
N ARG A 60 -0.10 2.00 9.75
CA ARG A 60 1.36 2.06 9.87
C ARG A 60 1.89 0.84 10.64
N HIS A 61 3.15 0.49 10.40
CA HIS A 61 3.84 -0.56 11.16
C HIS A 61 4.13 -0.17 12.61
N THR A 62 4.09 1.12 12.92
CA THR A 62 4.37 1.66 14.26
C THR A 62 3.16 1.48 15.16
N ARG A 63 3.25 0.47 16.01
CA ARG A 63 2.40 0.31 17.20
C ARG A 63 3.28 0.42 18.44
N ASP A 64 2.72 0.96 19.51
CA ASP A 64 3.37 0.99 20.83
C ASP A 64 3.64 -0.43 21.36
N THR A 65 2.84 -1.40 20.90
CA THR A 65 2.98 -2.83 21.22
C THR A 65 3.28 -3.65 19.97
N ARG A 66 4.22 -4.58 20.10
CA ARG A 66 4.57 -5.54 19.04
C ARG A 66 3.34 -6.39 18.70
N PRO A 67 2.91 -6.46 17.42
CA PRO A 67 1.80 -7.32 17.02
C PRO A 67 2.20 -8.79 17.08
N THR A 68 1.20 -9.67 17.27
CA THR A 68 1.35 -11.09 16.97
C THR A 68 1.54 -11.30 15.46
N TRP A 69 2.07 -12.46 15.05
CA TRP A 69 2.26 -12.78 13.63
C TRP A 69 0.94 -12.77 12.86
N GLU A 70 -0.14 -13.29 13.45
CA GLU A 70 -1.48 -13.31 12.85
C GLU A 70 -2.06 -11.91 12.65
N GLU A 71 -1.94 -11.05 13.65
CA GLU A 71 -2.36 -9.66 13.54
C GLU A 71 -1.55 -8.96 12.45
N TRP A 72 -0.23 -9.14 12.45
CA TRP A 72 0.63 -8.56 11.43
C TRP A 72 0.27 -9.03 10.02
N ILE A 73 -0.02 -10.32 9.81
CA ILE A 73 -0.48 -10.83 8.50
C ILE A 73 -1.76 -10.12 8.08
N CYS A 74 -2.72 -9.95 8.99
CA CYS A 74 -3.98 -9.26 8.68
C CYS A 74 -3.74 -7.79 8.30
N GLU A 75 -2.87 -7.09 9.03
CA GLU A 75 -2.48 -5.71 8.71
C GLU A 75 -1.75 -5.60 7.37
N GLU A 76 -0.79 -6.49 7.13
CA GLU A 76 0.02 -6.50 5.93
C GLU A 76 -0.82 -6.83 4.69
N THR A 77 -1.76 -7.75 4.84
CA THR A 77 -2.76 -8.04 3.80
C THR A 77 -3.56 -6.79 3.44
N ARG A 78 -4.01 -6.00 4.43
CA ARG A 78 -4.74 -4.75 4.17
C ARG A 78 -3.88 -3.70 3.48
N ARG A 79 -2.62 -3.52 3.90
CA ARG A 79 -1.67 -2.61 3.23
C ARG A 79 -1.48 -2.98 1.76
N ARG A 80 -1.27 -4.28 1.48
CA ARG A 80 -1.10 -4.80 0.12
C ARG A 80 -2.34 -4.64 -0.74
N ILE A 81 -3.53 -4.89 -0.19
CA ILE A 81 -4.81 -4.60 -0.86
C ILE A 81 -4.92 -3.10 -1.16
N SER A 82 -4.61 -2.24 -0.18
CA SER A 82 -4.68 -0.79 -0.31
C SER A 82 -3.79 -0.27 -1.44
N VAL A 83 -2.53 -0.70 -1.48
CA VAL A 83 -1.58 -0.36 -2.56
C VAL A 83 -2.04 -0.91 -3.91
N THR A 84 -2.60 -2.12 -3.95
CA THR A 84 -3.12 -2.68 -5.20
C THR A 84 -4.34 -1.90 -5.71
N CYS A 85 -5.24 -1.48 -4.82
CA CYS A 85 -6.37 -0.59 -5.17
C CYS A 85 -5.88 0.75 -5.72
N PHE A 86 -4.84 1.35 -5.11
CA PHE A 86 -4.19 2.56 -5.61
C PHE A 86 -3.66 2.38 -7.04
N LEU A 87 -2.85 1.34 -7.28
CA LEU A 87 -2.29 1.05 -8.61
C LEU A 87 -3.39 0.82 -9.66
N LEU A 88 -4.43 0.09 -9.27
CA LEU A 88 -5.57 -0.18 -10.15
C LEU A 88 -6.35 1.10 -10.47
N ALA A 89 -6.58 1.98 -9.49
CA ALA A 89 -7.25 3.26 -9.70
C ALA A 89 -6.46 4.20 -10.62
N LEU A 90 -5.13 4.23 -10.50
CA LEU A 90 -4.26 4.95 -11.44
C LEU A 90 -4.35 4.36 -12.85
N THR A 91 -4.32 3.03 -12.97
CA THR A 91 -4.36 2.34 -14.27
C THR A 91 -5.68 2.58 -15.01
N ILE A 92 -6.77 2.66 -14.25
CA ILE A 92 -8.13 2.88 -14.74
C ILE A 92 -8.38 4.34 -15.16
N GLY A 93 -7.61 5.30 -14.63
CA GLY A 93 -7.78 6.73 -14.91
C GLY A 93 -8.93 7.35 -14.12
N ASN A 94 -8.92 7.16 -12.79
CA ASN A 94 -9.96 7.69 -11.91
C ASN A 94 -9.78 9.19 -11.59
N ASP A 95 -10.86 9.80 -11.07
CA ASP A 95 -10.90 11.18 -10.59
C ASP A 95 -9.78 11.47 -9.55
N PRO A 96 -8.93 12.50 -9.75
CA PRO A 96 -7.90 12.93 -8.80
C PRO A 96 -8.41 13.22 -7.38
N SER A 97 -9.69 13.55 -7.23
CA SER A 97 -10.31 13.81 -5.92
C SER A 97 -10.66 12.54 -5.13
N ASN A 98 -10.56 11.36 -5.75
CA ASN A 98 -10.90 10.11 -5.07
C ASN A 98 -9.87 9.77 -3.96
N PRO A 99 -10.29 9.44 -2.74
CA PRO A 99 -9.36 9.08 -1.66
C PRO A 99 -8.42 7.91 -1.99
N ILE A 100 -8.81 6.99 -2.88
CA ILE A 100 -7.99 5.86 -3.32
C ILE A 100 -6.81 6.30 -4.20
N VAL A 101 -6.88 7.46 -4.87
CA VAL A 101 -5.75 7.94 -5.68
C VAL A 101 -4.81 8.84 -4.88
N ASN A 102 -5.11 9.13 -3.61
CA ASN A 102 -4.22 9.91 -2.76
C ASN A 102 -3.09 9.02 -2.22
N PRO A 103 -1.82 9.21 -2.66
CA PRO A 103 -0.71 8.33 -2.30
C PRO A 103 -0.39 8.34 -0.79
N ASN A 104 -0.75 9.40 -0.06
CA ASN A 104 -0.52 9.48 1.38
C ASN A 104 -1.42 8.55 2.21
N ASN A 105 -2.51 8.04 1.61
CA ASN A 105 -3.43 7.11 2.27
C ASN A 105 -2.93 5.65 2.27
N HIS A 106 -1.85 5.38 1.54
CA HIS A 106 -1.34 4.03 1.32
C HIS A 106 0.01 3.86 2.01
N ILE A 107 0.06 2.95 2.99
CA ILE A 107 1.30 2.59 3.66
C ILE A 107 2.08 1.62 2.75
N LEU A 108 3.38 1.81 2.63
CA LEU A 108 4.23 0.91 1.87
C LEU A 108 4.16 -0.51 2.45
N PRO A 109 4.14 -1.56 1.61
CA PRO A 109 4.19 -2.93 2.07
C PRO A 109 5.51 -3.21 2.82
N ALA A 110 5.47 -4.21 3.70
CA ALA A 110 6.66 -4.69 4.39
C ALA A 110 7.69 -5.29 3.41
N SER A 111 8.90 -5.49 3.91
CA SER A 111 9.97 -6.17 3.18
C SER A 111 9.53 -7.57 2.71
N LYS A 112 10.07 -7.98 1.55
CA LYS A 112 9.87 -9.31 0.97
C LYS A 112 10.18 -10.41 1.97
N ALA A 113 11.27 -10.26 2.73
CA ALA A 113 11.68 -11.24 3.74
C ALA A 113 10.61 -11.43 4.84
N LEU A 114 10.02 -10.34 5.34
CA LEU A 114 8.93 -10.43 6.31
C LEU A 114 7.67 -11.06 5.72
N TRP A 115 7.29 -10.66 4.51
CA TRP A 115 6.09 -11.17 3.84
C TRP A 115 6.18 -12.65 3.47
N GLU A 116 7.34 -13.11 3.03
CA GLU A 116 7.55 -14.49 2.59
C GLU A 116 7.89 -15.44 3.74
N ALA A 117 7.99 -14.95 4.98
CA ALA A 117 8.23 -15.77 6.16
C ALA A 117 7.12 -16.83 6.34
N ARG A 118 7.50 -18.12 6.23
CA ARG A 118 6.54 -19.25 6.25
C ARG A 118 6.16 -19.73 7.65
N THR A 119 6.88 -19.28 8.67
CA THR A 119 6.64 -19.69 10.06
C THR A 119 6.65 -18.48 10.96
N ARG A 120 5.88 -18.55 12.06
CA ARG A 120 5.87 -17.55 13.13
C ARG A 120 7.29 -17.25 13.61
N ALA A 121 8.07 -18.27 13.93
CA ALA A 121 9.44 -18.10 14.43
C ALA A 121 10.37 -17.39 13.43
N ALA A 122 10.25 -17.69 12.13
CA ALA A 122 11.03 -17.02 11.11
C ALA A 122 10.65 -15.54 11.00
N TRP A 123 9.34 -15.24 11.01
CA TRP A 123 8.83 -13.87 11.00
C TRP A 123 9.28 -13.10 12.24
N GLU A 124 9.17 -13.69 13.44
CA GLU A 124 9.52 -13.03 14.70
C GLU A 124 10.98 -12.60 14.73
N ARG A 125 11.89 -13.47 14.26
CA ARG A 125 13.32 -13.16 14.16
C ARG A 125 13.57 -11.99 13.21
N LEU A 126 12.97 -12.01 12.03
CA LEU A 126 13.12 -10.95 11.03
C LEU A 126 12.51 -9.63 11.52
N TYR A 127 11.37 -9.69 12.19
CA TYR A 127 10.69 -8.51 12.72
C TYR A 127 11.52 -7.83 13.82
N VAL A 128 12.10 -8.61 14.73
CA VAL A 128 13.03 -8.07 15.76
C VAL A 128 14.29 -7.51 15.12
N GLN A 129 14.88 -8.19 14.13
CA GLN A 129 16.03 -7.68 13.39
C GLN A 129 15.72 -6.34 12.72
N GLN A 130 14.54 -6.22 12.12
CA GLN A 130 14.11 -5.00 11.45
C GLN A 130 13.90 -3.83 12.42
N GLN A 131 13.32 -4.07 13.61
CA GLN A 131 13.15 -3.06 14.66
C GLN A 131 14.47 -2.62 15.32
N THR A 132 15.39 -3.57 15.55
CA THR A 132 16.70 -3.28 16.16
C THR A 132 17.63 -2.54 15.21
N SER A 133 17.48 -2.75 13.91
CA SER A 133 18.20 -2.02 12.86
C SER A 133 17.55 -0.67 12.50
N ASP A 134 16.46 -0.27 13.17
CA ASP A 134 15.56 0.80 12.72
C ASP A 134 15.87 2.21 13.25
N SER A 135 17.12 2.51 13.59
CA SER A 135 17.51 3.88 13.96
C SER A 135 17.54 4.86 12.77
N ALA A 136 17.40 4.35 11.54
CA ALA A 136 17.43 5.16 10.31
C ALA A 136 16.01 5.52 9.84
N PRO A 137 15.79 6.73 9.29
CA PRO A 137 14.51 7.10 8.71
C PRO A 137 14.11 6.15 7.59
N ARG A 138 12.80 5.87 7.47
CA ARG A 138 12.24 5.02 6.41
C ARG A 138 11.08 5.70 5.71
N LEU A 139 10.87 5.30 4.46
CA LEU A 139 9.68 5.67 3.72
C LEU A 139 8.49 4.90 4.32
N GLU A 140 7.45 5.62 4.72
CA GLU A 140 6.27 5.01 5.33
C GLU A 140 5.11 4.88 4.35
N THR A 141 4.85 5.94 3.57
CA THR A 141 3.72 6.01 2.64
C THR A 141 4.17 5.97 1.19
N VAL A 142 3.24 5.63 0.29
CA VAL A 142 3.46 5.78 -1.15
C VAL A 142 3.75 7.24 -1.50
N GLY A 143 3.14 8.19 -0.79
CA GLY A 143 3.43 9.62 -0.92
C GLY A 143 4.88 9.96 -0.62
N ASP A 144 5.42 9.46 0.50
CA ASP A 144 6.84 9.64 0.86
C ASP A 144 7.76 9.09 -0.23
N PHE A 145 7.43 7.91 -0.77
CA PHE A 145 8.20 7.31 -1.86
C PHE A 145 8.15 8.14 -3.14
N ILE A 146 6.98 8.65 -3.52
CA ILE A 146 6.81 9.53 -4.68
C ILE A 146 7.61 10.82 -4.48
N ILE A 147 7.52 11.44 -3.30
CA ILE A 147 8.26 12.67 -2.97
C ILE A 147 9.76 12.41 -3.00
N ALA A 148 10.23 11.29 -2.41
CA ALA A 148 11.63 10.92 -2.44
C ALA A 148 12.15 10.72 -3.88
N LYS A 149 11.33 10.13 -4.76
CA LYS A 149 11.70 9.84 -6.16
C LYS A 149 11.61 11.04 -7.09
N LEU A 150 10.51 11.79 -7.03
CA LEU A 150 10.22 12.90 -7.95
C LEU A 150 10.66 14.26 -7.38
N GLY A 151 10.71 14.42 -6.06
CA GLY A 151 11.15 15.65 -5.38
C GLY A 151 12.63 16.01 -5.61
N GLY A 152 13.43 15.07 -6.12
CA GLY A 152 14.76 15.36 -6.67
C GLY A 152 14.74 16.23 -7.94
N VAL A 153 13.59 16.35 -8.63
CA VAL A 153 13.44 17.02 -9.94
C VAL A 153 13.16 18.54 -9.81
N GLY A 154 13.05 19.09 -8.59
CA GLY A 154 12.84 20.53 -8.39
C GLY A 154 13.10 20.96 -6.96
N ARG A 155 14.37 21.15 -6.58
CA ARG A 155 14.75 21.51 -5.20
C ARG A 155 14.39 22.96 -4.86
N SER A 156 13.47 23.12 -3.90
CA SER A 156 13.60 24.15 -2.87
C SER A 156 13.66 23.47 -1.49
N LYS A 157 14.80 23.65 -0.83
CA LYS A 157 15.22 23.24 0.52
C LYS A 157 14.16 22.57 1.41
N SER A 158 14.27 21.24 1.56
CA SER A 158 13.97 20.55 2.81
C SER A 158 15.30 20.10 3.44
N ASP A 159 15.37 20.11 4.78
CA ASP A 159 16.57 19.87 5.62
C ASP A 159 17.19 18.47 5.53
N MET A 160 16.67 17.59 4.66
CA MET A 160 17.17 16.22 4.51
C MET A 160 18.25 16.18 3.42
N SER A 161 19.43 15.65 3.77
CA SER A 161 20.53 15.52 2.81
C SER A 161 20.11 14.62 1.64
N ALA A 162 20.58 14.94 0.43
CA ALA A 162 20.35 14.13 -0.77
C ALA A 162 20.73 12.65 -0.51
N ASP A 163 21.88 12.47 0.13
CA ASP A 163 22.46 11.17 0.44
C ASP A 163 21.56 10.32 1.34
N LEU A 164 20.82 10.95 2.26
CA LEU A 164 19.89 10.24 3.13
C LEU A 164 18.67 9.75 2.36
N VAL A 165 18.13 10.57 1.45
CA VAL A 165 16.99 10.18 0.61
C VAL A 165 17.39 9.05 -0.34
N ASP A 166 18.59 9.11 -0.92
CA ASP A 166 19.12 8.06 -1.79
C ASP A 166 19.35 6.75 -1.02
N ASP A 167 19.85 6.80 0.22
CA ASP A 167 19.98 5.62 1.08
C ASP A 167 18.61 5.00 1.42
N MET A 168 17.62 5.84 1.79
CA MET A 168 16.25 5.38 2.08
C MET A 168 15.61 4.69 0.88
N ILE A 169 15.79 5.27 -0.31
CA ILE A 169 15.34 4.67 -1.56
C ILE A 169 16.10 3.36 -1.80
N GLY A 170 17.43 3.35 -1.74
CA GLY A 170 18.26 2.18 -1.98
C GLY A 170 17.88 1.00 -1.09
N LYS A 171 17.66 1.27 0.19
CA LYS A 171 17.17 0.28 1.16
C LYS A 171 15.80 -0.26 0.79
N TRP A 172 14.85 0.61 0.43
CA TRP A 172 13.53 0.16 -0.02
C TRP A 172 13.60 -0.73 -1.27
N TYR A 173 14.44 -0.37 -2.26
CA TYR A 173 14.64 -1.19 -3.47
C TYR A 173 15.24 -2.57 -3.15
N ALA A 174 16.14 -2.65 -2.17
CA ALA A 174 16.75 -3.91 -1.76
C ALA A 174 15.77 -4.87 -1.07
N GLU A 175 14.73 -4.32 -0.44
CA GLU A 175 13.79 -5.06 0.40
C GLU A 175 12.44 -5.36 -0.29
N MET A 176 12.12 -4.71 -1.41
CA MET A 176 10.80 -4.85 -2.04
C MET A 176 10.55 -6.21 -2.72
N ASP A 177 9.27 -6.56 -2.84
CA ASP A 177 8.81 -7.72 -3.59
C ASP A 177 8.16 -7.33 -4.93
N GLY A 178 7.46 -8.26 -5.57
CA GLY A 178 6.79 -8.02 -6.86
C GLY A 178 5.76 -6.89 -6.83
N LEU A 179 5.07 -6.65 -5.71
CA LEU A 179 4.13 -5.53 -5.60
C LEU A 179 4.88 -4.21 -5.51
N GLY A 180 5.96 -4.17 -4.73
CA GLY A 180 6.83 -2.99 -4.66
C GLY A 180 7.48 -2.66 -6.02
N MET A 181 7.91 -3.68 -6.78
CA MET A 181 8.39 -3.49 -8.16
C MET A 181 7.34 -2.83 -9.07
N MET A 182 6.08 -3.29 -8.99
CA MET A 182 4.99 -2.68 -9.77
C MET A 182 4.74 -1.23 -9.36
N LEU A 183 4.75 -0.93 -8.05
CA LEU A 183 4.63 0.44 -7.56
C LEU A 183 5.76 1.33 -8.07
N ALA A 184 7.01 0.88 -7.97
CA ALA A 184 8.17 1.61 -8.49
C ALA A 184 8.06 1.90 -9.99
N ALA A 185 7.61 0.91 -10.78
CA ALA A 185 7.42 1.06 -12.21
C ALA A 185 6.34 2.09 -12.56
N VAL A 186 5.21 2.08 -11.84
CA VAL A 186 4.13 3.07 -12.03
C VAL A 186 4.61 4.47 -11.63
N VAL A 187 5.27 4.61 -10.48
CA VAL A 187 5.78 5.92 -10.02
C VAL A 187 6.82 6.48 -10.98
N ALA A 188 7.65 5.65 -11.61
CA ALA A 188 8.61 6.08 -12.64
C ALA A 188 7.95 6.55 -13.96
N SER A 189 6.65 6.29 -14.14
CA SER A 189 5.86 6.70 -15.30
C SER A 189 4.94 7.90 -15.06
N LEU A 190 4.89 8.41 -13.82
CA LEU A 190 4.19 9.64 -13.43
C LEU A 190 5.01 10.87 -13.86
#